data_AF-A0A1I2F898-F1
#
_entry.id   AF-A0A1I2F898-F1
#
_cell.length_a   1.000
_cell.length_b   1.000
_cell.length_c   1.000
_cell.angle_alpha   90.00
_cell.angle_beta   90.00
_cell.angle_gamma   90.00
#
_symmetry.space_group_name_H-M   'P 1'
#
loop_
_entity.id
_entity.type
_entity.pdbx_description
1 polymer ?
#
loop_
_entity_poly.entity_id
_entity_poly.type
_entity_poly.pdbx_seq_one_letter_code
_entity_poly.pdbx_strand_id
1 'polypeptide(L)' 'MVNFTVHNCGLTVGTIEILGVSAASMFQIGDSDYVTLYSMFDTPPESVIAGPIAPLPVPEGEADAVGEAPMAG' A
#
# COMPACT_ATOMS: atom_id res chain seq x y z
N MET A 1 -13.63 -51.63 -20.82
CA MET A 1 -14.15 -50.91 -19.64
C MET A 1 -13.13 -49.85 -19.30
N VAL A 2 -13.48 -48.57 -19.43
CA VAL A 2 -12.53 -47.46 -19.24
C VAL A 2 -12.51 -47.10 -17.76
N ASN A 3 -11.34 -47.15 -17.15
CA ASN A 3 -11.13 -46.71 -15.78
C ASN A 3 -10.96 -45.18 -15.80
N PHE A 4 -11.95 -44.45 -15.28
CA PHE A 4 -11.88 -43.00 -15.10
C PHE A 4 -11.40 -42.69 -13.69
N THR A 5 -10.16 -42.22 -13.58
CA THR A 5 -9.64 -41.68 -12.32
C THR A 5 -10.10 -40.24 -12.18
N VAL A 6 -11.10 -40.00 -11.33
CA VAL A 6 -11.58 -38.65 -10.99
C VAL A 6 -10.82 -38.17 -9.76
N HIS A 7 -9.91 -37.22 -9.93
CA HIS A 7 -9.28 -36.49 -8.83
C HIS A 7 -10.16 -35.27 -8.50
N ASN A 8 -10.98 -35.38 -7.45
CA ASN A 8 -11.64 -34.20 -6.89
C ASN A 8 -10.62 -33.48 -5.99
N CYS A 9 -9.95 -32.45 -6.52
CA CYS A 9 -8.96 -31.65 -5.82
C CYS A 9 -9.63 -30.67 -4.83
N GLY A 10 -10.26 -31.23 -3.79
CA GLY A 10 -11.21 -30.59 -2.90
C GLY A 10 -10.71 -29.33 -2.20
N LEU A 11 -10.82 -28.20 -2.89
CA LEU A 11 -10.76 -26.89 -2.28
C LEU A 11 -12.16 -26.51 -1.82
N THR A 12 -12.54 -26.95 -0.62
CA THR A 12 -13.82 -26.57 0.00
C THR A 12 -13.61 -25.36 0.91
N VAL A 13 -13.90 -24.19 0.37
CA VAL A 13 -13.91 -22.93 1.13
C VAL A 13 -15.24 -22.80 1.85
N GLY A 14 -15.21 -22.70 3.17
CA GLY A 14 -16.38 -22.41 4.00
C GLY A 14 -16.73 -20.92 4.00
N THR A 15 -16.70 -20.29 5.17
CA THR A 15 -16.95 -18.84 5.29
C THR A 15 -15.63 -18.09 5.41
N ILE A 16 -15.50 -16.98 4.67
CA ILE A 16 -14.36 -16.07 4.74
C ILE A 16 -14.89 -14.68 5.06
N GLU A 17 -14.39 -14.09 6.14
CA GLU A 17 -14.71 -12.72 6.54
C GLU A 17 -13.44 -11.87 6.48
N ILE A 18 -13.45 -10.85 5.62
CA ILE A 18 -12.33 -9.91 5.45
C ILE A 18 -12.79 -8.53 5.89
N LEU A 19 -12.21 -8.04 7.00
CA LEU A 19 -12.57 -6.75 7.61
C LEU A 19 -11.93 -5.54 6.90
N GLY A 20 -10.85 -5.77 6.15
CA GLY A 20 -10.16 -4.73 5.40
C GLY A 20 -8.98 -5.30 4.61
N VAL A 21 -8.68 -4.65 3.50
CA VAL A 21 -7.55 -4.96 2.62
C VAL A 21 -6.75 -3.69 2.38
N SER A 22 -5.41 -3.80 2.27
CA SER A 22 -4.56 -2.65 1.94
C SER A 22 -4.65 -2.32 0.44
N ALA A 23 -4.18 -1.14 0.04
CA ALA A 23 -4.20 -0.71 -1.37
C ALA A 23 -3.40 -1.61 -2.33
N ALA A 24 -2.48 -2.43 -1.80
CA ALA A 24 -1.72 -3.42 -2.56
C ALA A 24 -1.76 -4.77 -1.83
N SER A 25 -2.87 -5.50 -1.99
CA SER A 25 -3.03 -6.81 -1.37
C SER A 25 -3.67 -7.82 -2.30
N MET A 26 -3.36 -9.09 -2.07
CA MET A 26 -3.86 -10.22 -2.83
C MET A 26 -4.32 -11.30 -1.86
N PHE A 27 -5.58 -11.72 -1.99
CA PHE A 27 -6.13 -12.83 -1.25
C PHE A 27 -6.49 -13.94 -2.23
N GLN A 28 -5.70 -15.02 -2.21
CA GLN A 28 -5.82 -16.13 -3.15
C GLN A 28 -6.15 -17.43 -2.45
N ILE A 29 -6.98 -18.25 -3.11
CA ILE A 29 -7.37 -19.58 -2.66
C ILE A 29 -7.17 -20.56 -3.82
N GLY A 30 -6.51 -21.68 -3.55
CA GLY A 30 -6.06 -22.62 -4.58
C GLY A 30 -4.64 -22.29 -5.06
N ASP A 31 -4.21 -22.98 -6.11
CA ASP A 31 -2.82 -22.97 -6.52
C ASP A 31 -2.53 -21.86 -7.55
N SER A 32 -1.32 -21.31 -7.48
CA SER A 32 -0.78 -20.36 -8.45
C SER A 32 0.64 -20.79 -8.79
N ASP A 33 0.95 -20.96 -10.07
CA ASP A 33 2.32 -21.30 -10.51
C ASP A 33 3.28 -20.12 -10.25
N TYR A 34 2.83 -18.89 -10.52
CA TYR A 34 3.58 -17.67 -10.26
C TYR A 34 2.64 -16.53 -9.87
N VAL A 35 3.15 -15.65 -9.00
CA VAL A 35 2.53 -14.36 -8.70
C VAL A 35 3.58 -13.29 -8.97
N THR A 36 3.37 -12.49 -10.02
CA THR A 36 4.30 -11.44 -10.43
C THR A 36 3.69 -10.08 -10.15
N LEU A 37 4.30 -9.34 -9.23
CA LEU A 37 3.94 -7.97 -8.91
C LEU A 37 4.93 -7.04 -9.63
N TYR A 38 4.40 -6.08 -10.40
CA TYR A 38 5.20 -5.08 -11.07
C TYR A 38 4.72 -3.69 -10.66
N SER A 39 5.67 -2.84 -10.27
CA SER A 39 5.41 -1.42 -10.01
C SER A 39 6.30 -0.64 -10.95
N MET A 40 5.72 -0.20 -12.08
CA MET A 40 6.40 0.72 -12.99
C MET A 40 6.19 2.13 -12.47
N PHE A 41 7.26 2.80 -12.07
CA PHE A 41 7.24 4.25 -11.96
C PHE A 41 7.44 4.81 -13.37
N ASP A 42 6.38 5.38 -13.94
CA ASP A 42 6.38 5.99 -15.28
C ASP A 42 6.91 7.44 -15.27
N THR A 43 7.32 7.94 -14.11
CA THR A 43 7.88 9.27 -13.98
C THR A 43 9.36 9.26 -14.38
N PRO A 44 9.77 10.00 -15.43
CA PRO A 44 11.17 10.11 -15.80
C PRO A 44 11.99 10.76 -14.66
N PRO A 45 13.32 10.57 -14.60
CA PRO A 45 14.15 10.93 -13.44
C PRO A 45 14.13 12.42 -13.06
N GLU A 46 13.62 13.30 -13.92
CA GLU A 46 13.43 14.73 -13.63
C GLU A 46 12.14 15.04 -12.85
N SER A 47 11.19 14.10 -12.79
CA SER A 47 9.93 14.20 -12.04
C SER A 47 10.17 13.86 -10.55
N VAL A 48 10.83 14.78 -9.87
CA VAL A 48 11.02 14.77 -8.41
C VAL A 48 9.65 14.78 -7.70
N ILE A 49 9.23 13.65 -7.12
CA ILE A 49 7.96 13.53 -6.37
C ILE A 49 8.07 14.20 -4.97
N ALA A 50 9.28 14.32 -4.44
CA ALA A 50 9.57 15.05 -3.21
C ALA A 50 10.66 16.09 -3.51
N GLY A 51 10.24 17.29 -3.93
CA GLY A 51 11.14 18.43 -3.87
C GLY A 51 11.54 18.68 -2.40
N PRO A 52 12.69 19.31 -2.11
CA PRO A 52 12.88 19.87 -0.77
C PRO A 52 11.64 20.72 -0.51
N ILE A 53 10.90 20.44 0.57
CA ILE A 53 9.85 21.35 1.03
C ILE A 53 10.57 22.68 1.18
N ALA A 54 10.33 23.62 0.24
CA ALA A 54 10.81 24.97 0.40
C ALA A 54 10.32 25.39 1.80
N PRO A 55 11.18 25.98 2.66
CA PRO A 55 10.76 26.35 4.00
C PRO A 55 9.43 27.07 3.89
N LEU A 56 8.38 26.48 4.50
CA LEU A 56 7.07 27.08 4.46
C LEU A 56 7.22 28.50 5.02
N PRO A 57 6.63 29.52 4.38
CA PRO A 57 6.63 30.85 4.97
C PRO A 57 6.02 30.72 6.37
N VAL A 58 6.58 31.48 7.30
CA VAL A 58 6.05 31.55 8.65
C VAL A 58 4.56 31.88 8.59
N PRO A 59 3.71 31.11 9.28
CA PRO A 59 2.26 31.27 9.20
C PRO A 59 1.86 32.69 9.65
N GLU A 60 0.86 33.27 8.98
CA GLU A 60 0.31 34.57 9.39
C GLU A 60 -0.13 34.50 10.86
N GLY A 61 0.45 35.38 11.70
CA GLY A 61 0.16 35.42 13.13
C GLY A 61 1.13 34.64 14.02
N GLU A 62 2.30 34.21 13.54
CA GLU A 62 3.33 33.57 14.39
C GLU A 62 3.69 34.41 15.63
N ALA A 63 3.72 35.74 15.50
CA ALA A 63 4.07 36.65 16.59
C ALA A 63 2.98 36.71 17.68
N ASP A 64 1.76 36.31 17.31
CA ASP A 64 0.58 36.28 18.17
C ASP A 64 0.30 34.85 18.70
N ALA A 65 1.11 33.86 18.30
CA ALA A 65 0.99 32.49 18.76
C ALA A 65 1.39 32.38 20.23
N VAL A 66 0.39 32.39 21.11
CA VAL A 66 0.57 32.23 22.56
C VAL A 66 0.99 30.79 22.87
N GLY A 67 2.28 30.55 23.11
CA GLY A 67 2.74 29.27 23.66
C GLY A 67 4.19 28.86 23.37
N GLU A 68 4.84 29.44 22.37
CA GLU A 68 6.20 29.02 21.99
C GLU A 68 7.23 30.06 22.45
N ALA A 69 7.59 30.01 23.73
CA ALA A 69 8.81 30.69 24.18
C ALA A 69 10.02 30.01 23.53
N PRO A 70 10.95 30.75 22.89
CA PRO A 70 12.18 30.15 22.43
C PRO A 70 12.97 29.66 23.65
N MET A 71 13.21 28.36 23.71
CA MET A 71 14.20 27.79 24.63
C MET A 71 15.55 28.41 24.24
N ALA A 72 15.98 29.40 25.03
CA ALA A 72 17.26 30.07 24.84
C ALA A 72 18.41 29.07 25.03
N GLY A 73 19.26 28.95 24.02
CA GLY A 73 20.51 28.20 24.01
C GLY A 73 21.28 28.46 22.72
#